data_AF-A0A3C1V119-F1
#
_entry.id   AF-A0A3C1V119-F1
#
_cell.length_a   1.000
_cell.length_b   1.000
_cell.length_c   1.000
_cell.angle_alpha   90.00
_cell.angle_beta   90.00
_cell.angle_gamma   90.00
#
_symmetry.space_group_name_H-M   'P 1'
#
loop_
_entity.id
_entity.type
_entity.pdbx_description
1 polymer ?
#
loop_
_entity_poly.entity_id
_entity_poly.type
_entity_poly.pdbx_seq_one_letter_code
_entity_poly.pdbx_strand_id
1 'polypeptide(L)'
;MNSLKDNSADGSFYEGRSKQIVCGGCELLCDDVTTQSIESGTGCAVADNWFAHSELQSESMIDGRNASLTEAIDIASQRLLSARRTLVTGLVSTTLDTIQIACALAECTHASIDANASENSILTAPTAIRVGGVTADFEELRDRADLAVFWGCDPRADFPRFIERFIQPVPHDASRRTISIGPTPVLLPSSHNLHFSVPEDQLVSLARLVHAQVKKKPTGKSFSNLENIAVQLTKSIDAARCIGIISTKTVEQTGLVGWSLTHLIRSLAHRKPSFGIRLNAEADAGGGNCAGASTVCTWRFGSPGAIPVASSAGSEFLPAEADAQRLIERDEVDCILIIGRLPSRIKDLLTISPKPKTVIHISDTSSLPKYENSICLGCASLSRSTEGDMLRSDGRLITLQPFAKSQKPSIQKVLNDLLNKLAVETQRRSTP
;
A
#
# COMPACT_ATOMS: atom_id res chain seq x y z
N MET A 1 -45.49 51.11 0.44
CA MET A 1 -44.38 50.93 -0.52
C MET A 1 -43.14 50.49 0.25
N ASN A 2 -42.46 49.48 -0.28
CA ASN A 2 -41.83 48.39 0.47
C ASN A 2 -40.66 48.74 1.39
N SER A 3 -40.67 48.05 2.54
CA SER A 3 -39.57 47.80 3.45
C SER A 3 -38.56 46.84 2.80
N LEU A 4 -37.30 47.25 2.71
CA LEU A 4 -36.17 46.37 2.45
C LEU A 4 -35.86 45.59 3.72
N LYS A 5 -35.90 44.25 3.65
CA LYS A 5 -35.36 43.35 4.66
C LYS A 5 -34.00 42.86 4.17
N ASP A 6 -32.96 43.10 4.95
CA ASP A 6 -31.68 42.42 4.86
C ASP A 6 -31.88 40.93 5.13
N ASN A 7 -31.52 40.10 4.14
CA ASN A 7 -31.34 38.66 4.32
C ASN A 7 -29.84 38.36 4.30
N SER A 8 -29.26 38.25 5.49
CA SER A 8 -27.98 37.57 5.72
C SER A 8 -28.18 36.06 5.59
N ALA A 9 -28.00 35.52 4.40
CA ALA A 9 -27.91 34.08 4.16
C ALA A 9 -27.09 33.83 2.88
N ASP A 10 -25.81 33.47 3.04
CA ASP A 10 -25.07 32.47 2.21
C ASP A 10 -23.54 32.50 2.42
N GLY A 11 -23.08 32.57 3.67
CA GLY A 11 -21.66 32.34 3.99
C GLY A 11 -21.28 30.86 4.11
N SER A 12 -22.23 29.99 4.49
CA SER A 12 -21.95 28.59 4.89
C SER A 12 -22.15 27.54 3.80
N PHE A 13 -22.78 27.89 2.67
CA PHE A 13 -23.02 26.95 1.56
C PHE A 13 -21.83 26.80 0.60
N TYR A 14 -20.92 27.79 0.57
CA TYR A 14 -19.73 27.75 -0.29
C TYR A 14 -18.50 27.12 0.37
N GLU A 15 -18.41 27.09 1.70
CA GLU A 15 -17.29 26.45 2.43
C GLU A 15 -17.26 24.92 2.33
N GLY A 16 -18.36 24.27 1.94
CA GLY A 16 -18.45 22.81 1.84
C GLY A 16 -17.90 22.20 0.53
N ARG A 17 -17.83 22.97 -0.55
CA ARG A 17 -17.49 22.46 -1.90
C ARG A 17 -15.99 22.42 -2.22
N SER A 18 -15.16 23.10 -1.43
CA SER A 18 -13.71 23.21 -1.64
C SER A 18 -12.87 22.65 -0.49
N LYS A 19 -13.46 21.79 0.36
CA LYS A 19 -12.71 21.14 1.45
C LYS A 19 -11.67 20.19 0.85
N GLN A 20 -10.40 20.44 1.15
CA GLN A 20 -9.31 19.51 0.87
C GLN A 20 -9.47 18.26 1.73
N ILE A 21 -9.24 17.11 1.12
CA ILE A 21 -9.44 15.79 1.70
C ILE A 21 -8.33 14.86 1.22
N VAL A 22 -8.06 13.85 2.05
CA VAL A 22 -7.04 12.86 1.76
C VAL A 22 -7.66 11.67 1.02
N CYS A 23 -7.06 11.29 -0.10
CA CYS A 23 -7.37 10.07 -0.82
C CYS A 23 -6.49 8.91 -0.34
N GLY A 24 -7.09 7.89 0.26
CA GLY A 24 -6.42 6.67 0.72
C GLY A 24 -6.36 5.54 -0.32
N GLY A 25 -6.57 5.85 -1.61
CA GLY A 25 -6.73 4.83 -2.66
C GLY A 25 -5.43 4.14 -3.11
N CYS A 26 -4.31 4.85 -3.14
CA CYS A 26 -2.97 4.32 -3.44
C CYS A 26 -1.94 4.92 -2.48
N GLU A 27 -0.70 4.43 -2.53
CA GLU A 27 0.38 4.85 -1.61
C GLU A 27 0.85 6.30 -1.78
N LEU A 28 0.27 7.08 -2.69
CA LEU A 28 0.55 8.51 -2.80
C LEU A 28 -0.15 9.34 -1.72
N LEU A 29 -1.21 8.80 -1.11
CA LEU A 29 -2.05 9.46 -0.10
C LEU A 29 -2.29 10.95 -0.41
N CYS A 30 -2.90 11.23 -1.57
CA CYS A 30 -3.03 12.60 -2.06
C CYS A 30 -3.92 13.43 -1.11
N ASP A 31 -3.36 14.50 -0.56
CA ASP A 31 -3.94 15.40 0.44
C ASP A 31 -4.51 16.69 -0.16
N ASP A 32 -4.48 16.81 -1.48
CA ASP A 32 -4.93 17.95 -2.28
C ASP A 32 -6.21 17.67 -3.08
N VAL A 33 -6.84 16.50 -2.87
CA VAL A 33 -8.13 16.15 -3.51
C VAL A 33 -9.22 17.00 -2.88
N THR A 34 -10.23 17.40 -3.65
CA THR A 34 -11.39 18.17 -3.16
C THR A 34 -12.68 17.38 -3.28
N THR A 35 -13.67 17.69 -2.44
CA THR A 35 -15.02 17.10 -2.53
C THR A 35 -15.63 17.29 -3.93
N GLN A 36 -15.47 18.49 -4.51
CA GLN A 36 -15.88 18.77 -5.88
C GLN A 36 -15.19 17.85 -6.90
N SER A 37 -13.86 17.66 -6.79
CA SER A 37 -13.12 16.81 -7.74
C SER A 37 -13.57 15.34 -7.72
N ILE A 38 -14.05 14.86 -6.57
CA ILE A 38 -14.63 13.52 -6.44
C ILE A 38 -16.01 13.48 -7.09
N GLU A 39 -16.87 14.46 -6.79
CA GLU A 39 -18.22 14.54 -7.36
C GLU A 39 -18.20 14.64 -8.89
N SER A 40 -17.20 15.33 -9.45
CA SER A 40 -17.00 15.44 -10.90
C SER A 40 -16.16 14.32 -11.52
N GLY A 41 -15.60 13.40 -10.74
CA GLY A 41 -14.73 12.33 -11.24
C GLY A 41 -13.43 12.84 -11.88
N THR A 42 -12.87 13.92 -11.36
CA THR A 42 -11.67 14.59 -11.89
C THR A 42 -10.43 14.40 -11.00
N GLY A 43 -10.48 13.52 -9.99
CA GLY A 43 -9.34 13.22 -9.13
C GLY A 43 -8.31 12.34 -9.84
N CYS A 44 -8.62 11.05 -9.97
CA CYS A 44 -8.01 10.06 -10.87
C CYS A 44 -8.82 8.76 -10.71
N ALA A 45 -8.69 7.81 -11.64
CA ALA A 45 -9.47 6.57 -11.60
C ALA A 45 -9.37 5.81 -10.25
N VAL A 46 -8.20 5.82 -9.60
CA VAL A 46 -7.99 5.20 -8.27
C VAL A 46 -8.74 5.98 -7.18
N ALA A 47 -8.71 7.31 -7.22
CA ALA A 47 -9.44 8.15 -6.27
C ALA A 47 -10.96 7.97 -6.45
N ASP A 48 -11.44 7.98 -7.69
CA ASP A 48 -12.85 7.82 -8.00
C ASP A 48 -13.36 6.46 -7.47
N ASN A 49 -12.58 5.39 -7.66
CA ASN A 49 -12.88 4.07 -7.09
C ASN A 49 -12.86 4.07 -5.54
N TRP A 50 -11.89 4.74 -4.94
CA TRP A 50 -11.78 4.88 -3.49
C TRP A 50 -13.01 5.57 -2.87
N PHE A 51 -13.60 6.54 -3.56
CA PHE A 51 -14.76 7.28 -3.08
C PHE A 51 -16.12 6.77 -3.59
N ALA A 52 -16.17 5.92 -4.61
CA ALA A 52 -17.40 5.36 -5.16
C ALA A 52 -18.19 4.48 -4.16
N HIS A 53 -17.49 3.77 -3.28
CA HIS A 53 -18.06 2.75 -2.38
C HIS A 53 -18.83 3.29 -1.16
N SER A 54 -19.22 4.57 -1.17
CA SER A 54 -19.50 5.34 0.03
C SER A 54 -20.97 5.61 0.36
N GLU A 55 -21.90 5.26 -0.53
CA GLU A 55 -23.35 5.43 -0.29
C GLU A 55 -23.97 4.22 0.43
N LEU A 56 -23.22 3.12 0.56
CA LEU A 56 -23.69 1.90 1.22
C LEU A 56 -23.42 1.98 2.71
N GLN A 57 -24.48 2.14 3.51
CA GLN A 57 -24.43 1.76 4.91
C GLN A 57 -24.24 0.24 4.98
N SER A 58 -22.99 -0.22 5.05
CA SER A 58 -22.69 -1.64 5.06
C SER A 58 -23.48 -2.37 6.17
N GLU A 59 -24.26 -3.36 5.76
CA GLU A 59 -25.03 -4.20 6.68
C GLU A 59 -24.14 -5.33 7.18
N SER A 60 -24.40 -5.78 8.41
CA SER A 60 -23.76 -6.99 8.92
C SER A 60 -24.53 -8.21 8.42
N MET A 61 -23.80 -9.23 7.99
CA MET A 61 -24.39 -10.44 7.43
C MET A 61 -23.70 -11.67 8.00
N ILE A 62 -24.46 -12.75 8.19
CA ILE A 62 -23.98 -14.08 8.54
C ILE A 62 -24.48 -15.03 7.47
N ASP A 63 -23.57 -15.66 6.76
CA ASP A 63 -23.84 -16.62 5.67
C ASP A 63 -24.86 -16.08 4.65
N GLY A 64 -24.69 -14.81 4.27
CA GLY A 64 -25.54 -14.10 3.32
C GLY A 64 -26.89 -13.63 3.85
N ARG A 65 -27.16 -13.74 5.16
CA ARG A 65 -28.38 -13.26 5.81
C ARG A 65 -28.07 -12.05 6.68
N ASN A 66 -28.93 -11.03 6.63
CA ASN A 66 -28.80 -9.85 7.47
C ASN A 66 -28.85 -10.22 8.96
N ALA A 67 -27.94 -9.65 9.73
CA ALA A 67 -27.81 -9.86 11.16
C ALA A 67 -27.54 -8.52 11.86
N SER A 68 -27.80 -8.47 13.17
CA SER A 68 -27.31 -7.33 13.96
C SER A 68 -25.78 -7.37 14.04
N LEU A 69 -25.15 -6.19 14.17
CA LEU A 69 -23.69 -6.13 14.33
C LEU A 69 -23.22 -6.93 15.55
N THR A 70 -23.93 -6.84 16.68
CA THR A 70 -23.62 -7.57 17.91
C THR A 70 -23.66 -9.08 17.70
N GLU A 71 -24.72 -9.59 17.06
CA GLU A 71 -24.85 -11.01 16.73
C GLU A 71 -23.73 -11.47 15.79
N ALA A 72 -23.42 -10.68 14.77
CA ALA A 72 -22.34 -10.99 13.83
C ALA A 72 -20.96 -11.00 14.52
N ILE A 73 -20.70 -10.09 15.46
CA ILE A 73 -19.49 -10.09 16.30
C ILE A 73 -19.43 -11.34 17.18
N ASP A 74 -20.55 -11.73 17.80
CA ASP A 74 -20.63 -12.93 18.64
C ASP A 74 -20.27 -14.19 17.83
N ILE A 75 -20.89 -14.38 16.66
CA ILE A 75 -20.59 -15.52 15.80
C ILE A 75 -19.16 -15.44 15.23
N ALA A 76 -18.68 -14.26 14.86
CA ALA A 76 -17.29 -14.07 14.39
C ALA A 76 -16.28 -14.48 15.46
N SER A 77 -16.50 -14.09 16.72
CA SER A 77 -15.63 -14.49 17.83
C SER A 77 -15.60 -16.01 18.04
N GLN A 78 -16.75 -16.68 17.93
CA GLN A 78 -16.86 -18.13 18.05
C GLN A 78 -16.12 -18.85 16.92
N ARG A 79 -16.27 -18.39 15.67
CA ARG A 79 -15.58 -18.99 14.52
C ARG A 79 -14.07 -18.78 14.59
N LEU A 80 -13.61 -17.59 15.00
CA LEU A 80 -12.18 -17.32 15.24
C LEU A 80 -11.59 -18.24 16.31
N LEU A 81 -12.26 -18.38 17.46
CA LEU A 81 -11.79 -19.23 18.56
C LEU A 81 -11.91 -20.74 18.28
N SER A 82 -12.59 -21.13 17.20
CA SER A 82 -12.71 -22.54 16.79
C SER A 82 -11.78 -22.88 15.62
N ALA A 83 -11.20 -21.86 14.99
CA ALA A 83 -10.24 -22.02 13.91
C ALA A 83 -8.93 -22.61 14.41
N ARG A 84 -8.28 -23.44 13.59
CA ARG A 84 -6.98 -24.02 13.88
C ARG A 84 -5.85 -23.13 13.38
N ARG A 85 -6.05 -22.45 12.25
CA ARG A 85 -5.05 -21.57 11.63
C ARG A 85 -5.73 -20.38 10.98
N THR A 86 -5.73 -19.28 11.72
CA THR A 86 -6.28 -17.99 11.27
C THR A 86 -5.25 -17.20 10.49
N LEU A 87 -5.69 -16.52 9.43
CA LEU A 87 -4.96 -15.46 8.74
C LEU A 87 -5.66 -14.12 8.96
N VAL A 88 -4.91 -13.11 9.40
CA VAL A 88 -5.32 -11.70 9.41
C VAL A 88 -4.70 -11.01 8.20
N THR A 89 -5.53 -10.44 7.33
CA THR A 89 -5.08 -9.76 6.10
C THR A 89 -5.94 -8.53 5.76
N GLY A 90 -5.64 -7.88 4.64
CA GLY A 90 -6.18 -6.56 4.29
C GLY A 90 -5.27 -5.47 4.88
N LEU A 91 -5.77 -4.69 5.83
CA LEU A 91 -5.04 -3.67 6.61
C LEU A 91 -4.63 -2.41 5.83
N VAL A 92 -4.52 -2.46 4.51
CA VAL A 92 -4.00 -1.35 3.70
C VAL A 92 -5.01 -0.23 3.43
N SER A 93 -6.29 -0.42 3.76
CA SER A 93 -7.36 0.57 3.55
C SER A 93 -7.88 1.19 4.85
N THR A 94 -7.12 1.06 5.93
CA THR A 94 -7.49 1.57 7.24
C THR A 94 -6.32 2.30 7.91
N THR A 95 -6.55 2.89 9.07
CA THR A 95 -5.59 3.73 9.80
C THR A 95 -4.65 2.92 10.68
N LEU A 96 -3.54 3.54 11.11
CA LEU A 96 -2.55 2.93 11.99
C LEU A 96 -3.17 2.38 13.29
N ASP A 97 -4.13 3.09 13.88
CA ASP A 97 -4.83 2.64 15.09
C ASP A 97 -5.65 1.37 14.85
N THR A 98 -6.35 1.29 13.71
CA THR A 98 -7.07 0.07 13.33
C THR A 98 -6.11 -1.11 13.16
N ILE A 99 -4.95 -0.87 12.53
CA ILE A 99 -3.94 -1.91 12.32
C ILE A 99 -3.35 -2.38 13.67
N GLN A 100 -3.16 -1.48 14.64
CA GLN A 100 -2.73 -1.86 15.99
C GLN A 100 -3.73 -2.79 16.68
N ILE A 101 -5.04 -2.50 16.57
CA ILE A 101 -6.09 -3.37 17.12
C ILE A 101 -6.10 -4.72 16.39
N ALA A 102 -5.93 -4.70 15.06
CA ALA A 102 -5.81 -5.93 14.26
C ALA A 102 -4.62 -6.79 14.70
N CYS A 103 -3.48 -6.17 15.00
CA CYS A 103 -2.32 -6.87 15.54
C CYS A 103 -2.61 -7.48 16.91
N ALA A 104 -3.28 -6.76 17.81
CA ALA A 104 -3.69 -7.30 19.11
C ALA A 104 -4.65 -8.50 18.97
N LEU A 105 -5.56 -8.46 17.99
CA LEU A 105 -6.42 -9.59 17.66
C LEU A 105 -5.62 -10.78 17.12
N ALA A 106 -4.71 -10.54 16.17
CA ALA A 106 -3.85 -11.60 15.61
C ALA A 106 -3.01 -12.29 16.69
N GLU A 107 -2.48 -11.51 17.64
CA GLU A 107 -1.75 -12.03 18.79
C GLU A 107 -2.64 -12.88 19.70
N CYS A 108 -3.86 -12.41 20.00
CA CYS A 108 -4.83 -13.14 20.83
C CYS A 108 -5.26 -14.49 20.21
N THR A 109 -5.25 -14.61 18.88
CA THR A 109 -5.66 -15.82 18.16
C THR A 109 -4.50 -16.63 17.60
N HIS A 110 -3.25 -16.24 17.90
CA HIS A 110 -2.04 -16.83 17.31
C HIS A 110 -2.09 -16.91 15.77
N ALA A 111 -2.70 -15.91 15.15
CA ALA A 111 -2.92 -15.88 13.71
C ALA A 111 -1.64 -15.58 12.94
N SER A 112 -1.60 -16.05 11.69
CA SER A 112 -0.75 -15.44 10.67
C SER A 112 -1.22 -14.02 10.40
N ILE A 113 -0.29 -13.10 10.09
CA ILE A 113 -0.64 -11.73 9.71
C ILE A 113 0.19 -11.26 8.52
N ASP A 114 -0.50 -10.77 7.49
CA ASP A 114 0.13 -10.24 6.28
C ASP A 114 -0.80 -9.27 5.54
N ALA A 115 -0.28 -8.07 5.23
CA ALA A 115 -1.01 -7.03 4.50
C ALA A 115 -0.84 -7.13 2.97
N ASN A 116 -0.30 -8.24 2.47
CA ASN A 116 -0.05 -8.47 1.05
C ASN A 116 0.89 -7.42 0.40
N ALA A 117 1.84 -6.89 1.18
CA ALA A 117 2.90 -6.04 0.66
C ALA A 117 3.77 -6.85 -0.32
N SER A 118 4.11 -6.28 -1.47
CA SER A 118 4.86 -7.01 -2.51
C SER A 118 6.20 -7.56 -2.03
N GLU A 119 6.86 -6.87 -1.10
CA GLU A 119 8.11 -7.34 -0.48
C GLU A 119 7.91 -8.62 0.34
N ASN A 120 6.74 -8.88 0.91
CA ASN A 120 6.48 -10.09 1.68
C ASN A 120 6.34 -11.33 0.79
N SER A 121 6.07 -11.16 -0.51
CA SER A 121 5.93 -12.25 -1.47
C SER A 121 7.23 -12.60 -2.21
N ILE A 122 8.34 -11.90 -1.93
CA ILE A 122 9.64 -12.03 -2.62
C ILE A 122 10.66 -12.70 -1.71
N LEU A 123 11.27 -13.79 -2.20
CA LEU A 123 12.24 -14.61 -1.43
C LEU A 123 13.44 -13.82 -0.89
N THR A 124 13.97 -12.85 -1.65
CA THR A 124 15.12 -12.06 -1.21
C THR A 124 14.75 -10.75 -0.52
N ALA A 125 13.47 -10.46 -0.29
CA ALA A 125 13.03 -9.26 0.41
C ALA A 125 12.90 -9.49 1.93
N PRO A 126 12.79 -8.41 2.74
CA PRO A 126 13.00 -7.01 2.41
C PRO A 126 14.46 -6.75 2.10
N THR A 127 14.70 -6.00 1.02
CA THR A 127 16.07 -5.62 0.63
C THR A 127 16.77 -4.85 1.76
N ALA A 128 16.00 -4.09 2.55
CA ALA A 128 16.51 -3.28 3.66
C ALA A 128 17.23 -4.11 4.74
N ILE A 129 16.74 -5.30 5.09
CA ILE A 129 17.36 -6.15 6.12
C ILE A 129 18.68 -6.76 5.60
N ARG A 130 18.79 -6.98 4.29
CA ARG A 130 19.98 -7.61 3.67
C ARG A 130 21.11 -6.63 3.42
N VAL A 131 20.79 -5.44 2.89
CA VAL A 131 21.81 -4.48 2.42
C VAL A 131 21.55 -3.03 2.83
N GLY A 132 20.53 -2.78 3.65
CA GLY A 132 20.09 -1.44 4.03
C GLY A 132 19.29 -0.75 2.91
N GLY A 133 19.10 0.55 3.05
CA GLY A 133 18.44 1.39 2.05
C GLY A 133 18.91 2.84 2.17
N VAL A 134 18.80 3.60 1.08
CA VAL A 134 18.89 5.06 1.08
C VAL A 134 17.68 5.55 0.31
N THR A 135 16.71 6.10 1.03
CA THR A 135 15.43 6.58 0.52
C THR A 135 15.26 8.04 0.91
N ALA A 136 14.21 8.67 0.40
CA ALA A 136 13.85 10.03 0.75
C ALA A 136 12.34 10.24 0.56
N ASP A 137 11.83 11.31 1.15
CA ASP A 137 10.47 11.79 0.90
C ASP A 137 10.28 12.12 -0.60
N PHE A 138 9.06 11.98 -1.09
CA PHE A 138 8.73 12.29 -2.49
C PHE A 138 8.98 13.76 -2.83
N GLU A 139 8.95 14.65 -1.84
CA GLU A 139 9.28 16.06 -2.01
C GLU A 139 10.78 16.28 -2.28
N GLU A 140 11.68 15.42 -1.81
CA GLU A 140 13.11 15.49 -2.21
C GLU A 140 13.27 15.16 -3.70
N LEU A 141 12.49 14.20 -4.22
CA LEU A 141 12.40 13.96 -5.66
C LEU A 141 11.89 15.21 -6.38
N ARG A 142 10.76 15.77 -5.94
CA ARG A 142 10.07 16.92 -6.55
C ARG A 142 10.90 18.20 -6.56
N ASP A 143 11.54 18.53 -5.44
CA ASP A 143 12.11 19.86 -5.22
C ASP A 143 13.61 19.92 -5.53
N ARG A 144 14.31 18.78 -5.48
CA ARG A 144 15.78 18.75 -5.56
C ARG A 144 16.37 17.85 -6.64
N ALA A 145 15.73 16.72 -6.97
CA ALA A 145 16.32 15.78 -7.93
C ALA A 145 16.34 16.38 -9.35
N ASP A 146 17.53 16.73 -9.82
CA ASP A 146 17.78 17.20 -11.18
C ASP A 146 17.99 16.04 -12.18
N LEU A 147 18.13 14.81 -11.66
CA LEU A 147 18.03 13.58 -12.43
C LEU A 147 17.01 12.63 -11.80
N ALA A 148 15.94 12.31 -12.54
CA ALA A 148 14.99 11.25 -12.20
C ALA A 148 15.18 10.04 -13.12
N VAL A 149 15.44 8.87 -12.56
CA VAL A 149 15.63 7.62 -13.33
C VAL A 149 14.50 6.67 -13.00
N PHE A 150 13.63 6.40 -13.97
CA PHE A 150 12.62 5.34 -13.89
C PHE A 150 13.26 4.02 -14.32
N TRP A 151 13.38 3.09 -13.38
CA TRP A 151 14.08 1.83 -13.60
C TRP A 151 13.12 0.66 -13.71
N GLY A 152 12.83 0.26 -14.95
CA GLY A 152 11.93 -0.86 -15.25
C GLY A 152 10.49 -0.63 -14.80
N CYS A 153 10.07 0.63 -14.70
CA CYS A 153 8.78 0.98 -14.11
C CYS A 153 8.07 2.08 -14.88
N ASP A 154 6.73 2.02 -14.88
CA ASP A 154 5.84 3.11 -15.24
C ASP A 154 4.80 3.28 -14.11
N PRO A 155 4.90 4.33 -13.29
CA PRO A 155 4.03 4.47 -12.12
C PRO A 155 2.59 4.87 -12.49
N ARG A 156 2.27 5.19 -13.74
CA ARG A 156 0.96 5.79 -14.09
C ARG A 156 -0.23 4.83 -13.92
N ALA A 157 0.01 3.53 -13.99
CA ALA A 157 -1.05 2.53 -13.80
C ALA A 157 -1.49 2.47 -12.33
N ASP A 158 -0.54 2.37 -11.41
CA ASP A 158 -0.81 2.17 -9.97
C ASP A 158 -0.83 3.48 -9.16
N PHE A 159 -0.11 4.49 -9.65
CA PHE A 159 0.08 5.79 -9.01
C PHE A 159 -0.18 6.92 -10.03
N PRO A 160 -1.42 7.11 -10.51
CA PRO A 160 -1.71 7.96 -11.68
C PRO A 160 -1.22 9.41 -11.56
N ARG A 161 -1.22 9.96 -10.35
CA ARG A 161 -0.78 11.33 -10.06
C ARG A 161 0.70 11.46 -9.71
N PHE A 162 1.50 10.39 -9.75
CA PHE A 162 2.92 10.43 -9.36
C PHE A 162 3.71 11.39 -10.24
N ILE A 163 3.52 11.30 -11.57
CA ILE A 163 4.21 12.16 -12.53
C ILE A 163 3.81 13.63 -12.33
N GLU A 164 2.50 13.89 -12.25
CA GLU A 164 1.93 15.22 -12.00
C GLU A 164 2.49 15.87 -10.73
N ARG A 165 2.54 15.13 -9.61
CA ARG A 165 2.89 15.69 -8.30
C ARG A 165 4.39 15.78 -8.05
N PHE A 166 5.19 14.85 -8.57
CA PHE A 166 6.58 14.69 -8.15
C PHE A 166 7.62 14.79 -9.27
N ILE A 167 7.18 14.82 -10.54
CA ILE A 167 8.09 14.83 -11.70
C ILE A 167 7.89 16.06 -12.60
N GLN A 168 6.63 16.49 -12.81
CA GLN A 168 6.33 17.71 -13.57
C GLN A 168 6.79 19.00 -12.88
N PRO A 169 6.70 19.15 -11.54
CA PRO A 169 7.21 20.34 -10.89
C PRO A 169 8.73 20.43 -11.09
N VAL A 170 9.18 21.60 -11.56
CA VAL A 170 10.59 21.84 -11.85
C VAL A 170 11.33 22.13 -10.54
N PRO A 171 12.49 21.49 -10.29
CA PRO A 171 13.35 21.84 -9.16
C PRO A 171 13.70 23.34 -9.16
N HIS A 172 13.78 23.95 -7.98
CA HIS A 172 13.94 25.40 -7.81
C HIS A 172 15.14 25.99 -8.60
N ASP A 173 16.24 25.25 -8.72
CA ASP A 173 17.50 25.73 -9.32
C ASP A 173 18.05 24.80 -10.42
N ALA A 174 17.20 24.07 -11.15
CA ALA A 174 17.64 23.26 -12.28
C ALA A 174 16.51 22.82 -13.22
N SER A 175 16.87 22.57 -14.49
CA SER A 175 16.08 21.71 -15.35
C SER A 175 16.24 20.25 -14.90
N ARG A 176 15.13 19.53 -14.67
CA ARG A 176 15.18 18.08 -14.45
C ARG A 176 15.44 17.35 -15.76
N ARG A 177 16.39 16.42 -15.75
CA ARG A 177 16.50 15.36 -16.76
C ARG A 177 15.79 14.12 -16.26
N THR A 178 15.01 13.50 -17.13
CA THR A 178 14.36 12.22 -16.86
C THR A 178 14.96 11.15 -17.74
N ILE A 179 15.21 9.97 -17.17
CA ILE A 179 15.63 8.79 -17.93
C ILE A 179 14.66 7.66 -17.64
N SER A 180 14.04 7.12 -18.70
CA SER A 180 13.24 5.89 -18.63
C SER A 180 14.09 4.71 -19.08
N ILE A 181 14.15 3.65 -18.28
CA ILE A 181 14.81 2.39 -18.60
C ILE A 181 13.75 1.31 -18.58
N GLY A 182 13.54 0.61 -19.70
CA GLY A 182 12.49 -0.40 -19.82
C GLY A 182 11.93 -0.48 -21.23
N PRO A 183 10.90 -1.32 -21.47
CA PRO A 183 10.37 -1.54 -22.82
C PRO A 183 9.75 -0.28 -23.43
N THR A 184 9.17 0.60 -22.61
CA THR A 184 8.46 1.80 -23.04
C THR A 184 8.96 3.05 -22.30
N PRO A 185 8.87 4.24 -22.93
CA PRO A 185 9.20 5.49 -22.26
C PRO A 185 8.08 5.92 -21.30
N VAL A 186 8.44 6.40 -20.10
CA VAL A 186 7.48 6.97 -19.13
C VAL A 186 7.01 8.36 -19.59
N LEU A 187 7.93 9.18 -20.08
CA LEU A 187 7.64 10.50 -20.64
C LEU A 187 7.97 10.52 -22.13
N LEU A 188 7.28 11.38 -22.90
CA LEU A 188 7.59 11.56 -24.32
C LEU A 188 9.07 11.89 -24.52
N PRO A 189 9.80 11.13 -25.37
CA PRO A 189 11.23 11.33 -25.58
C PRO A 189 11.58 12.74 -26.06
N SER A 190 12.62 13.32 -25.48
CA SER A 190 13.13 14.65 -25.81
C SER A 190 14.60 14.78 -25.41
N SER A 191 15.21 15.96 -25.60
CA SER A 191 16.56 16.25 -25.08
C SER A 191 16.67 16.17 -23.54
N HIS A 192 15.54 16.30 -22.84
CA HIS A 192 15.45 16.23 -21.38
C HIS A 192 14.83 14.92 -20.88
N ASN A 193 14.11 14.19 -21.73
CA ASN A 193 13.49 12.91 -21.41
C ASN A 193 14.11 11.81 -22.27
N LEU A 194 15.14 11.15 -21.74
CA LEU A 194 15.81 10.06 -22.44
C LEU A 194 15.07 8.74 -22.18
N HIS A 195 15.13 7.84 -23.16
CA HIS A 195 14.62 6.48 -23.03
C HIS A 195 15.67 5.49 -23.52
N PHE A 196 15.91 4.47 -22.71
CA PHE A 196 16.73 3.32 -23.05
C PHE A 196 15.84 2.09 -23.06
N SER A 197 15.61 1.52 -24.25
CA SER A 197 14.88 0.27 -24.42
C SER A 197 15.71 -0.89 -23.88
N VAL A 198 15.27 -1.44 -22.75
CA VAL A 198 15.95 -2.53 -22.04
C VAL A 198 14.90 -3.56 -21.63
N PRO A 199 15.05 -4.82 -22.06
CA PRO A 199 14.19 -5.92 -21.61
C PRO A 199 14.25 -6.12 -20.10
N GLU A 200 13.14 -6.58 -19.51
CA GLU A 200 13.01 -6.72 -18.05
C GLU A 200 14.05 -7.69 -17.45
N ASP A 201 14.37 -8.77 -18.15
CA ASP A 201 15.37 -9.77 -17.76
C ASP A 201 16.81 -9.23 -17.76
N GLN A 202 17.04 -8.06 -18.37
CA GLN A 202 18.35 -7.40 -18.43
C GLN A 202 18.51 -6.27 -17.40
N LEU A 203 17.45 -5.89 -16.68
CA LEU A 203 17.48 -4.78 -15.70
C LEU A 203 18.51 -5.01 -14.58
N VAL A 204 18.64 -6.25 -14.09
CA VAL A 204 19.63 -6.62 -13.07
C VAL A 204 21.06 -6.42 -13.61
N SER A 205 21.32 -6.94 -14.82
CA SER A 205 22.63 -6.85 -15.47
C SER A 205 23.02 -5.38 -15.71
N LEU A 206 22.09 -4.57 -16.20
CA LEU A 206 22.32 -3.15 -16.40
C LEU A 206 22.63 -2.41 -15.08
N ALA A 207 21.88 -2.69 -14.01
CA ALA A 207 22.09 -2.05 -12.70
C ALA A 207 23.49 -2.37 -12.17
N ARG A 208 23.93 -3.63 -12.31
CA ARG A 208 25.26 -4.08 -11.91
C ARG A 208 26.38 -3.50 -12.78
N LEU A 209 26.16 -3.33 -14.09
CA LEU A 209 27.11 -2.68 -14.99
C LEU A 209 27.31 -1.21 -14.65
N VAL A 210 26.21 -0.47 -14.44
CA VAL A 210 26.28 0.94 -13.99
C VAL A 210 26.98 1.03 -12.64
N HIS A 211 26.65 0.14 -11.70
CA HIS A 211 27.32 0.10 -10.40
C HIS A 211 28.83 -0.18 -10.50
N ALA A 212 29.23 -1.12 -11.35
CA ALA A 212 30.64 -1.41 -11.60
C ALA A 212 31.38 -0.21 -12.19
N GLN A 213 30.78 0.49 -13.17
CA GLN A 213 31.35 1.70 -13.77
C GLN A 213 31.48 2.84 -12.76
N VAL A 214 30.46 3.08 -11.94
CA VAL A 214 30.48 4.06 -10.83
C VAL A 214 31.61 3.77 -9.83
N LYS A 215 31.90 2.48 -9.59
CA LYS A 215 33.00 2.02 -8.73
C LYS A 215 34.35 1.85 -9.46
N LYS A 216 34.41 2.15 -10.76
CA LYS A 216 35.58 1.95 -11.63
C LYS A 216 36.12 0.50 -11.58
N LYS A 217 35.23 -0.47 -11.43
CA LYS A 217 35.57 -1.90 -11.47
C LYS A 217 35.58 -2.40 -12.93
N PRO A 218 36.46 -3.35 -13.27
CA PRO A 218 36.48 -3.94 -14.60
C PRO A 218 35.17 -4.69 -14.86
N THR A 219 34.58 -4.48 -16.04
CA THR A 219 33.44 -5.22 -16.56
C THR A 219 33.92 -6.18 -17.66
N GLY A 220 33.40 -7.42 -17.69
CA GLY A 220 33.70 -8.35 -18.78
C GLY A 220 33.08 -7.87 -20.10
N LYS A 221 33.74 -8.15 -21.24
CA LYS A 221 33.42 -7.61 -22.58
C LYS A 221 32.16 -8.19 -23.27
N SER A 222 31.19 -8.73 -22.52
CA SER A 222 30.19 -9.63 -23.09
C SER A 222 28.87 -8.95 -23.50
N PHE A 223 28.67 -7.64 -23.26
CA PHE A 223 27.36 -7.01 -23.45
C PHE A 223 27.45 -5.62 -24.12
N SER A 224 27.98 -5.55 -25.35
CA SER A 224 28.28 -4.27 -26.02
C SER A 224 27.13 -3.24 -26.01
N ASN A 225 25.87 -3.67 -26.20
CA ASN A 225 24.72 -2.75 -26.15
C ASN A 225 24.41 -2.26 -24.72
N LEU A 226 24.33 -3.16 -23.73
CA LEU A 226 24.10 -2.77 -22.33
C LEU A 226 25.26 -1.96 -21.75
N GLU A 227 26.49 -2.25 -22.16
CA GLU A 227 27.67 -1.47 -21.80
C GLU A 227 27.55 -0.03 -22.31
N ASN A 228 27.11 0.16 -23.56
CA ASN A 228 26.87 1.49 -24.12
C ASN A 228 25.79 2.26 -23.35
N ILE A 229 24.67 1.60 -23.02
CA ILE A 229 23.61 2.19 -22.19
C ILE A 229 24.17 2.56 -20.81
N ALA A 230 24.89 1.64 -20.16
CA ALA A 230 25.51 1.88 -18.87
C ALA A 230 26.46 3.08 -18.89
N VAL A 231 27.27 3.24 -19.95
CA VAL A 231 28.16 4.41 -20.12
C VAL A 231 27.35 5.71 -20.19
N GLN A 232 26.24 5.73 -20.95
CA GLN A 232 25.39 6.92 -21.05
C GLN A 232 24.68 7.25 -19.74
N LEU A 233 24.22 6.23 -19.00
CA LEU A 233 23.66 6.38 -17.66
C LEU A 233 24.70 6.93 -16.68
N THR A 234 25.90 6.36 -16.65
CA THR A 234 27.00 6.83 -15.79
C THR A 234 27.37 8.28 -16.09
N LYS A 235 27.43 8.69 -17.36
CA LYS A 235 27.64 10.10 -17.74
C LYS A 235 26.55 11.03 -17.20
N SER A 236 25.28 10.62 -17.30
CA SER A 236 24.16 11.40 -16.78
C SER A 236 24.19 11.49 -15.25
N ILE A 237 24.52 10.39 -14.58
CA ILE A 237 24.72 10.30 -13.13
C ILE A 237 25.87 11.21 -12.66
N ASP A 238 27.00 11.22 -13.37
CA ASP A 238 28.14 12.06 -13.01
C ASP A 238 27.83 13.55 -13.19
N ALA A 239 27.03 13.92 -14.19
CA ALA A 239 26.60 15.30 -14.45
C ALA A 239 25.51 15.82 -13.49
N ALA A 240 24.69 14.93 -12.92
CA ALA A 240 23.60 15.30 -12.01
C ALA A 240 24.11 15.73 -10.62
N ARG A 241 23.39 16.63 -9.95
CA ARG A 241 23.69 17.05 -8.56
C ARG A 241 22.91 16.22 -7.55
N CYS A 242 21.66 15.89 -7.85
CA CYS A 242 20.77 15.12 -6.99
C CYS A 242 19.98 14.09 -7.80
N ILE A 243 20.03 12.83 -7.38
CA ILE A 243 19.54 11.70 -8.16
C ILE A 243 18.42 10.99 -7.41
N GLY A 244 17.24 10.94 -8.03
CA GLY A 244 16.14 10.06 -7.61
C GLY A 244 16.05 8.86 -8.53
N ILE A 245 16.14 7.64 -7.99
CA ILE A 245 15.89 6.41 -8.74
C ILE A 245 14.53 5.86 -8.33
N ILE A 246 13.58 5.84 -9.26
CA ILE A 246 12.22 5.37 -9.07
C ILE A 246 12.15 3.93 -9.56
N SER A 247 11.55 3.05 -8.75
CA SER A 247 11.28 1.66 -9.10
C SER A 247 9.92 1.23 -8.56
N THR A 248 9.23 0.37 -9.30
CA THR A 248 8.02 -0.31 -8.85
C THR A 248 8.29 -1.81 -8.64
N LYS A 249 7.27 -2.55 -8.20
CA LYS A 249 7.27 -4.02 -8.34
C LYS A 249 7.57 -4.40 -9.80
N THR A 250 8.49 -5.33 -9.99
CA THR A 250 8.89 -5.88 -11.30
C THR A 250 8.29 -7.27 -11.50
N VAL A 251 8.21 -7.75 -12.74
CA VAL A 251 7.86 -9.15 -13.05
C VAL A 251 8.86 -10.14 -12.44
N GLU A 252 10.10 -9.69 -12.26
CA GLU A 252 11.16 -10.41 -11.58
C GLU A 252 10.80 -10.68 -10.10
N GLN A 253 10.58 -11.95 -9.74
CA GLN A 253 10.07 -12.37 -8.43
C GLN A 253 11.15 -12.70 -7.38
N THR A 254 12.42 -12.75 -7.78
CA THR A 254 13.52 -13.05 -6.86
C THR A 254 13.94 -11.82 -6.07
N GLY A 255 13.66 -10.58 -6.51
CA GLY A 255 14.00 -9.32 -5.83
C GLY A 255 15.39 -8.76 -6.17
N LEU A 256 16.05 -9.32 -7.18
CA LEU A 256 17.40 -8.94 -7.59
C LEU A 256 17.50 -7.56 -8.23
N VAL A 257 16.42 -7.04 -8.85
CA VAL A 257 16.41 -5.66 -9.36
C VAL A 257 16.53 -4.68 -8.19
N GLY A 258 15.63 -4.78 -7.20
CA GLY A 258 15.64 -3.93 -6.01
C GLY A 258 16.96 -4.03 -5.23
N TRP A 259 17.52 -5.24 -5.11
CA TRP A 259 18.83 -5.44 -4.50
C TRP A 259 19.95 -4.73 -5.29
N SER A 260 20.01 -4.90 -6.60
CA SER A 260 21.05 -4.28 -7.44
C SER A 260 20.96 -2.76 -7.44
N LEU A 261 19.74 -2.21 -7.51
CA LEU A 261 19.49 -0.77 -7.38
C LEU A 261 19.94 -0.24 -6.02
N THR A 262 19.64 -0.95 -4.94
CA THR A 262 20.02 -0.51 -3.59
C THR A 262 21.54 -0.41 -3.43
N HIS A 263 22.30 -1.36 -3.98
CA HIS A 263 23.76 -1.27 -3.99
C HIS A 263 24.30 -0.09 -4.81
N LEU A 264 23.69 0.17 -5.97
CA LEU A 264 24.02 1.32 -6.80
C LEU A 264 23.74 2.63 -6.04
N ILE A 265 22.52 2.81 -5.52
CA ILE A 265 22.08 4.01 -4.80
C ILE A 265 23.00 4.26 -3.60
N ARG A 266 23.26 3.25 -2.76
CA ARG A 266 24.19 3.38 -1.62
C ARG A 266 25.57 3.85 -2.06
N SER A 267 26.05 3.34 -3.19
CA SER A 267 27.37 3.73 -3.72
C SER A 267 27.41 5.17 -4.23
N LEU A 268 26.30 5.65 -4.80
CA LEU A 268 26.14 7.03 -5.23
C LEU A 268 25.98 7.99 -4.05
N ALA A 269 25.22 7.58 -3.03
CA ALA A 269 24.94 8.37 -1.82
C ALA A 269 26.20 8.77 -1.05
N HIS A 270 27.29 7.97 -1.14
CA HIS A 270 28.59 8.35 -0.57
C HIS A 270 29.31 9.48 -1.31
N ARG A 271 28.87 9.83 -2.53
CA ARG A 271 29.50 10.85 -3.40
C ARG A 271 28.65 12.10 -3.56
N LYS A 272 27.33 11.95 -3.66
CA LYS A 272 26.36 13.03 -3.90
C LYS A 272 24.96 12.61 -3.44
N PRO A 273 24.03 13.55 -3.21
CA PRO A 273 22.64 13.22 -2.88
C PRO A 273 22.03 12.23 -3.89
N SER A 274 21.67 11.05 -3.41
CA SER A 274 21.13 9.97 -4.23
C SER A 274 20.27 9.06 -3.39
N PHE A 275 19.04 8.81 -3.83
CA PHE A 275 18.05 8.03 -3.07
C PHE A 275 17.13 7.23 -3.98
N GLY A 276 16.55 6.17 -3.42
CA GLY A 276 15.52 5.37 -4.06
C GLY A 276 14.12 5.80 -3.66
N ILE A 277 13.21 5.86 -4.63
CA ILE A 277 11.76 5.97 -4.44
C ILE A 277 11.16 4.63 -4.85
N ARG A 278 10.65 3.87 -3.88
CA ARG A 278 10.06 2.54 -4.12
C ARG A 278 8.54 2.63 -4.02
N LEU A 279 7.87 2.23 -5.09
CA LEU A 279 6.42 2.24 -5.21
C LEU A 279 5.94 0.79 -5.29
N ASN A 280 5.47 0.23 -4.18
CA ASN A 280 5.42 -1.21 -3.97
C ASN A 280 4.00 -1.80 -4.00
N ALA A 281 2.95 -0.97 -3.96
CA ALA A 281 1.57 -1.41 -4.10
C ALA A 281 1.09 -1.49 -5.57
N GLU A 282 0.07 -2.32 -5.77
CA GLU A 282 -0.73 -2.41 -7.00
C GLU A 282 -1.98 -1.51 -6.85
N ALA A 283 -2.50 -0.98 -7.96
CA ALA A 283 -3.67 -0.09 -7.98
C ALA A 283 -4.91 -0.70 -7.30
N ASP A 284 -5.01 -2.03 -7.32
CA ASP A 284 -6.12 -2.83 -6.82
C ASP A 284 -5.87 -3.45 -5.43
N ALA A 285 -4.81 -3.02 -4.74
CA ALA A 285 -4.49 -3.44 -3.37
C ALA A 285 -5.60 -3.09 -2.35
N GLY A 286 -6.61 -2.31 -2.75
CA GLY A 286 -7.77 -1.99 -1.93
C GLY A 286 -7.57 -0.78 -1.01
N GLY A 287 -6.34 -0.23 -0.91
CA GLY A 287 -6.00 0.99 -0.18
C GLY A 287 -4.50 1.33 -0.22
N GLY A 288 -4.14 2.50 0.29
CA GLY A 288 -2.80 3.08 0.20
C GLY A 288 -1.90 2.97 1.43
N ASN A 289 -2.36 2.36 2.52
CA ASN A 289 -1.64 2.32 3.81
C ASN A 289 -0.76 1.06 4.00
N CYS A 290 -0.18 0.54 2.92
CA CYS A 290 0.71 -0.63 2.95
C CYS A 290 1.96 -0.40 3.82
N ALA A 291 2.54 0.80 3.74
CA ALA A 291 3.66 1.22 4.58
C ALA A 291 3.28 1.28 6.07
N GLY A 292 2.06 1.72 6.39
CA GLY A 292 1.55 1.73 7.75
C GLY A 292 1.37 0.33 8.30
N ALA A 293 0.79 -0.58 7.51
CA ALA A 293 0.65 -1.98 7.88
C ALA A 293 2.03 -2.63 8.15
N SER A 294 2.99 -2.43 7.24
CA SER A 294 4.34 -2.94 7.40
C SER A 294 5.03 -2.38 8.65
N THR A 295 4.87 -1.08 8.92
CA THR A 295 5.48 -0.41 10.08
C THR A 295 4.90 -0.93 11.40
N VAL A 296 3.57 -1.03 11.48
CA VAL A 296 2.87 -1.50 12.69
C VAL A 296 3.07 -3.01 12.92
N CYS A 297 3.24 -3.83 11.88
CA CYS A 297 3.67 -5.21 12.08
C CYS A 297 5.12 -5.24 12.59
N THR A 298 6.01 -4.43 12.00
CA THR A 298 7.44 -4.44 12.32
C THR A 298 7.70 -4.06 13.78
N TRP A 299 7.10 -2.99 14.29
CA TRP A 299 7.34 -2.54 15.66
C TRP A 299 6.77 -3.49 16.74
N ARG A 300 5.86 -4.40 16.36
CA ARG A 300 5.00 -5.17 17.28
C ARG A 300 5.46 -6.61 17.33
N PHE A 301 5.84 -7.13 16.16
CA PHE A 301 6.21 -8.52 15.95
C PHE A 301 7.65 -8.68 15.44
N GLY A 302 8.34 -7.59 15.08
CA GLY A 302 9.70 -7.62 14.56
C GLY A 302 9.80 -7.85 13.04
N SER A 303 8.67 -7.87 12.32
CA SER A 303 8.60 -8.17 10.88
C SER A 303 7.49 -7.37 10.16
N PRO A 304 7.64 -6.98 8.88
CA PRO A 304 6.64 -6.20 8.15
C PRO A 304 5.38 -6.96 7.72
N GLY A 305 5.35 -8.28 7.88
CA GLY A 305 4.27 -9.16 7.44
C GLY A 305 4.84 -10.53 7.11
N ALA A 306 4.13 -11.36 6.33
CA ALA A 306 4.42 -12.79 6.19
C ALA A 306 4.83 -13.44 7.54
N ILE A 307 4.07 -13.11 8.58
CA ILE A 307 4.29 -13.60 9.94
C ILE A 307 3.43 -14.85 10.09
N PRO A 308 4.00 -16.05 10.34
CA PRO A 308 3.23 -17.27 10.48
C PRO A 308 2.41 -17.29 11.79
N VAL A 309 2.94 -16.72 12.87
CA VAL A 309 2.29 -16.62 14.19
C VAL A 309 2.62 -15.27 14.82
N ALA A 310 1.60 -14.44 15.05
CA ALA A 310 1.74 -13.14 15.71
C ALA A 310 2.08 -13.29 17.20
N SER A 311 3.15 -12.62 17.65
CA SER A 311 3.63 -12.67 19.04
C SER A 311 4.39 -11.40 19.41
N SER A 312 4.00 -10.71 20.49
CA SER A 312 4.73 -9.53 20.98
C SER A 312 6.11 -9.85 21.56
N ALA A 313 6.44 -11.12 21.79
CA ALA A 313 7.78 -11.56 22.15
C ALA A 313 8.76 -11.60 20.95
N GLY A 314 8.26 -11.30 19.75
CA GLY A 314 8.96 -11.46 18.47
C GLY A 314 8.40 -12.65 17.70
N SER A 315 8.23 -12.46 16.39
CA SER A 315 7.72 -13.45 15.46
C SER A 315 8.76 -13.80 14.40
N GLU A 316 8.61 -15.00 13.83
CA GLU A 316 9.34 -15.37 12.63
C GLU A 316 8.87 -14.52 11.43
N PHE A 317 9.78 -14.35 10.48
CA PHE A 317 9.49 -13.72 9.20
C PHE A 317 9.79 -14.69 8.07
N LEU A 318 8.73 -15.15 7.39
CA LEU A 318 8.82 -16.18 6.35
C LEU A 318 8.30 -15.63 5.00
N PRO A 319 9.01 -14.69 4.36
CA PRO A 319 8.58 -14.13 3.09
C PRO A 319 8.52 -15.21 2.01
N ALA A 320 7.55 -15.07 1.11
CA ALA A 320 7.25 -16.05 0.07
C ALA A 320 6.86 -17.45 0.59
N GLU A 321 6.53 -17.56 1.88
CA GLU A 321 6.05 -18.79 2.51
C GLU A 321 4.79 -18.54 3.33
N ALA A 322 4.82 -17.56 4.24
CA ALA A 322 3.71 -17.18 5.10
C ALA A 322 2.99 -15.89 4.64
N ASP A 323 3.19 -15.46 3.38
CA ASP A 323 2.39 -14.37 2.80
C ASP A 323 0.94 -14.80 2.57
N ALA A 324 0.01 -13.83 2.61
CA ALA A 324 -1.42 -14.10 2.58
C ALA A 324 -1.84 -14.93 1.35
N GLN A 325 -1.30 -14.60 0.17
CA GLN A 325 -1.62 -15.31 -1.07
C GLN A 325 -1.25 -16.80 -0.96
N ARG A 326 -0.01 -17.11 -0.59
CA ARG A 326 0.45 -18.51 -0.54
C ARG A 326 -0.25 -19.33 0.53
N LEU A 327 -0.53 -18.75 1.69
CA LEU A 327 -1.31 -19.42 2.74
C LEU A 327 -2.71 -19.80 2.27
N ILE A 328 -3.36 -18.94 1.48
CA ILE A 328 -4.69 -19.21 0.90
C ILE A 328 -4.57 -20.25 -0.22
N GLU A 329 -3.64 -20.08 -1.17
CA GLU A 329 -3.43 -20.99 -2.31
C GLU A 329 -3.11 -22.42 -1.88
N ARG A 330 -2.35 -22.59 -0.80
CA ARG A 330 -1.92 -23.90 -0.28
C ARG A 330 -2.94 -24.53 0.67
N ASP A 331 -4.10 -23.91 0.88
CA ASP A 331 -5.12 -24.34 1.84
C ASP A 331 -4.56 -24.54 3.27
N GLU A 332 -3.63 -23.67 3.68
CA GLU A 332 -2.95 -23.76 4.97
C GLU A 332 -3.74 -23.12 6.11
N VAL A 333 -4.74 -22.29 5.78
CA VAL A 333 -5.59 -21.55 6.71
C VAL A 333 -7.04 -22.03 6.62
N ASP A 334 -7.73 -22.12 7.75
CA ASP A 334 -9.14 -22.51 7.85
C ASP A 334 -10.08 -21.35 8.23
N CYS A 335 -9.51 -20.22 8.66
CA CYS A 335 -10.23 -18.97 8.90
C CYS A 335 -9.42 -17.77 8.39
N ILE A 336 -10.08 -16.85 7.70
CA ILE A 336 -9.46 -15.64 7.15
C ILE A 336 -10.24 -14.44 7.67
N LEU A 337 -9.58 -13.59 8.45
CA LEU A 337 -10.08 -12.30 8.91
C LEU A 337 -9.50 -11.20 8.02
N ILE A 338 -10.38 -10.54 7.28
CA ILE A 338 -10.05 -9.50 6.32
C ILE A 338 -10.49 -8.16 6.91
N ILE A 339 -9.57 -7.21 7.00
CA ILE A 339 -9.81 -5.91 7.62
C ILE A 339 -9.65 -4.82 6.56
N GLY A 340 -10.72 -4.06 6.35
CA GLY A 340 -10.83 -3.08 5.28
C GLY A 340 -11.24 -3.70 3.94
N ARG A 341 -11.07 -2.96 2.86
CA ARG A 341 -11.46 -3.39 1.50
C ARG A 341 -10.60 -4.55 1.00
N LEU A 342 -11.28 -5.49 0.35
CA LEU A 342 -10.70 -6.74 -0.15
C LEU A 342 -9.94 -6.51 -1.48
N PRO A 343 -8.65 -6.84 -1.56
CA PRO A 343 -7.93 -6.84 -2.83
C PRO A 343 -8.52 -7.86 -3.81
N SER A 344 -8.56 -7.52 -5.10
CA SER A 344 -9.04 -8.36 -6.21
C SER A 344 -8.42 -9.77 -6.18
N ARG A 345 -7.09 -9.85 -6.03
CA ARG A 345 -6.32 -11.09 -6.02
C ARG A 345 -6.75 -12.03 -4.90
N ILE A 346 -6.97 -11.50 -3.70
CA ILE A 346 -7.44 -12.30 -2.56
C ILE A 346 -8.88 -12.79 -2.83
N LYS A 347 -9.73 -11.94 -3.40
CA LYS A 347 -11.10 -12.32 -3.80
C LYS A 347 -11.12 -13.50 -4.79
N ASP A 348 -10.23 -13.47 -5.77
CA ASP A 348 -10.12 -14.54 -6.78
C ASP A 348 -9.69 -15.87 -6.12
N LEU A 349 -8.67 -15.82 -5.25
CA LEU A 349 -8.18 -16.99 -4.52
C LEU A 349 -9.25 -17.61 -3.62
N LEU A 350 -10.03 -16.79 -2.92
CA LEU A 350 -11.14 -17.25 -2.09
C LEU A 350 -12.24 -17.96 -2.91
N THR A 351 -12.39 -17.61 -4.18
CA THR A 351 -13.40 -18.19 -5.09
C THR A 351 -12.96 -19.54 -5.67
N ILE A 352 -11.65 -19.75 -5.82
CA ILE A 352 -11.07 -20.96 -6.43
C ILE A 352 -10.74 -22.04 -5.38
N SER A 353 -10.60 -21.66 -4.12
CA SER A 353 -10.26 -22.56 -3.01
C SER A 353 -11.18 -23.80 -2.93
N PRO A 354 -10.64 -25.03 -2.97
CA PRO A 354 -11.44 -26.25 -2.99
C PRO A 354 -12.02 -26.64 -1.62
N LYS A 355 -11.45 -26.13 -0.52
CA LYS A 355 -11.92 -26.40 0.85
C LYS A 355 -12.75 -25.23 1.37
N PRO A 356 -13.86 -25.49 2.08
CA PRO A 356 -14.62 -24.44 2.75
C PRO A 356 -13.76 -23.79 3.83
N LYS A 357 -13.71 -22.46 3.84
CA LYS A 357 -12.98 -21.63 4.81
C LYS A 357 -13.95 -20.71 5.51
N THR A 358 -13.71 -20.43 6.78
CA THR A 358 -14.40 -19.31 7.43
C THR A 358 -13.83 -18.01 6.86
N VAL A 359 -14.69 -17.13 6.35
CA VAL A 359 -14.28 -15.78 5.92
C VAL A 359 -15.00 -14.75 6.77
N ILE A 360 -14.26 -13.94 7.52
CA ILE A 360 -14.78 -12.83 8.31
C ILE A 360 -14.23 -11.55 7.71
N HIS A 361 -15.10 -10.63 7.29
CA HIS A 361 -14.70 -9.40 6.60
C HIS A 361 -15.29 -8.19 7.30
N ILE A 362 -14.42 -7.28 7.72
CA ILE A 362 -14.79 -6.01 8.35
C ILE A 362 -14.54 -4.90 7.35
N SER A 363 -15.59 -4.30 6.79
CA SER A 363 -15.46 -3.34 5.69
C SER A 363 -16.64 -2.40 5.58
N ASP A 364 -16.45 -1.31 4.83
CA ASP A 364 -17.51 -0.40 4.40
C ASP A 364 -18.25 -0.90 3.15
N THR A 365 -17.90 -2.08 2.64
CA THR A 365 -18.50 -2.73 1.48
C THR A 365 -19.15 -4.06 1.84
N SER A 366 -20.29 -4.39 1.22
CA SER A 366 -21.05 -5.62 1.46
C SER A 366 -20.76 -6.73 0.44
N SER A 367 -19.73 -6.59 -0.40
CA SER A 367 -19.51 -7.41 -1.61
C SER A 367 -18.61 -8.62 -1.42
N LEU A 368 -18.73 -9.34 -0.29
CA LEU A 368 -18.22 -10.71 -0.27
C LEU A 368 -19.07 -11.56 -1.24
N PRO A 369 -18.45 -12.37 -2.12
CA PRO A 369 -19.14 -13.47 -2.77
C PRO A 369 -19.89 -14.30 -1.73
N LYS A 370 -21.05 -14.88 -2.09
CA LYS A 370 -21.85 -15.72 -1.19
C LYS A 370 -21.07 -17.00 -0.86
N TYR A 371 -20.15 -16.93 0.09
CA TYR A 371 -19.45 -18.09 0.61
C TYR A 371 -20.32 -18.74 1.69
N GLU A 372 -20.38 -20.07 1.66
CA GLU A 372 -20.77 -20.82 2.85
C GLU A 372 -19.76 -20.50 3.96
N ASN A 373 -20.23 -20.23 5.19
CA ASN A 373 -19.39 -19.88 6.34
C ASN A 373 -18.72 -18.48 6.25
N SER A 374 -19.44 -17.46 5.76
CA SER A 374 -18.98 -16.06 5.70
C SER A 374 -19.66 -15.14 6.72
N ILE A 375 -18.93 -14.15 7.21
CA ILE A 375 -19.46 -13.08 8.07
C ILE A 375 -18.97 -11.73 7.54
N CYS A 376 -19.90 -10.82 7.27
CA CYS A 376 -19.61 -9.41 7.04
C CYS A 376 -19.92 -8.61 8.31
N LEU A 377 -18.94 -7.87 8.82
CA LEU A 377 -19.11 -6.89 9.89
C LEU A 377 -19.08 -5.50 9.27
N GLY A 378 -20.27 -4.91 9.09
CA GLY A 378 -20.41 -3.61 8.45
C GLY A 378 -19.94 -2.45 9.34
N CYS A 379 -19.11 -1.57 8.79
CA CYS A 379 -18.63 -0.35 9.46
C CYS A 379 -18.93 0.93 8.66
N ALA A 380 -18.63 2.08 9.29
CA ALA A 380 -18.63 3.39 8.64
C ALA A 380 -17.68 3.44 7.43
N SER A 381 -17.94 4.37 6.50
CA SER A 381 -17.12 4.55 5.31
C SER A 381 -15.64 4.79 5.64
N LEU A 382 -14.77 4.00 5.01
CA LEU A 382 -13.32 4.10 5.11
C LEU A 382 -12.78 5.34 4.40
N SER A 383 -13.50 5.83 3.38
CA SER A 383 -13.09 6.98 2.58
C SER A 383 -13.71 8.31 3.03
N ARG A 384 -14.87 8.32 3.71
CA ARG A 384 -15.57 9.57 4.07
C ARG A 384 -15.68 9.88 5.56
N SER A 385 -15.74 8.84 6.39
CA SER A 385 -16.10 8.95 7.81
C SER A 385 -14.99 8.48 8.74
N THR A 386 -13.86 8.07 8.20
CA THR A 386 -12.72 7.58 8.97
C THR A 386 -11.79 8.74 9.33
N GLU A 387 -11.40 8.75 10.60
CA GLU A 387 -10.37 9.61 11.17
C GLU A 387 -9.19 8.74 11.59
N GLY A 388 -8.00 9.33 11.58
CA GLY A 388 -6.76 8.74 12.05
C GLY A 388 -5.67 8.79 10.99
N ASP A 389 -4.51 8.23 11.31
CA ASP A 389 -3.34 8.39 10.47
C ASP A 389 -3.13 7.22 9.50
N MET A 390 -2.58 7.53 8.33
CA MET A 390 -2.00 6.59 7.38
C MET A 390 -0.55 6.98 7.10
N LEU A 391 0.26 6.04 6.63
CA LEU A 391 1.64 6.26 6.26
C LEU A 391 1.79 6.15 4.74
N ARG A 392 2.27 7.22 4.12
CA ARG A 392 2.63 7.24 2.69
C ARG A 392 3.85 6.34 2.46
N SER A 393 4.05 5.82 1.24
CA SER A 393 5.12 4.81 1.02
C SER A 393 6.56 5.31 1.23
N ASP A 394 6.78 6.61 1.31
CA ASP A 394 8.05 7.21 1.73
C ASP A 394 8.21 7.40 3.25
N GLY A 395 7.18 7.09 4.04
CA GLY A 395 7.19 7.23 5.50
C GLY A 395 6.54 8.52 6.01
N ARG A 396 5.97 9.36 5.14
CA ARG A 396 5.24 10.56 5.59
C ARG A 396 3.91 10.17 6.26
N LEU A 397 3.71 10.65 7.48
CA LEU A 397 2.43 10.51 8.18
C LEU A 397 1.39 11.46 7.58
N ILE A 398 0.22 10.93 7.22
CA ILE A 398 -0.89 11.67 6.64
C ILE A 398 -2.15 11.42 7.49
N THR A 399 -2.71 12.48 8.05
CA THR A 399 -3.92 12.40 8.88
C THR A 399 -5.17 12.49 8.02
N LEU A 400 -6.02 11.46 8.12
CA LEU A 400 -7.35 11.46 7.53
C LEU A 400 -8.30 12.28 8.40
N GLN A 401 -9.05 13.17 7.74
CA GLN A 401 -10.07 13.98 8.37
C GLN A 401 -11.44 13.63 7.79
N PRO A 402 -12.43 13.26 8.63
CA PRO A 402 -13.75 12.93 8.14
C PRO A 402 -14.42 14.15 7.50
N PHE A 403 -15.19 13.90 6.44
CA PHE A 403 -16.00 14.93 5.78
C PHE A 403 -17.47 14.51 5.62
N ALA A 404 -17.82 13.30 6.03
CA ALA A 404 -19.21 12.85 6.17
C ALA A 404 -19.43 12.15 7.51
N LYS A 405 -20.57 12.42 8.16
CA LYS A 405 -21.00 11.70 9.37
C LYS A 405 -21.55 10.32 9.00
N SER A 406 -21.36 9.35 9.89
CA SER A 406 -21.89 7.98 9.76
C SER A 406 -22.74 7.63 10.98
N GLN A 407 -23.81 6.86 10.76
CA GLN A 407 -24.59 6.23 11.84
C GLN A 407 -24.03 4.85 12.24
N LYS A 408 -23.20 4.24 11.37
CA LYS A 408 -22.49 3.00 11.64
C LYS A 408 -21.25 3.28 12.50
N PRO A 409 -20.83 2.34 13.38
CA PRO A 409 -19.59 2.47 14.12
C PRO A 409 -18.37 2.51 13.20
N SER A 410 -17.29 3.14 13.65
CA SER A 410 -16.00 3.10 12.95
C SER A 410 -15.45 1.68 12.91
N ILE A 411 -14.56 1.39 11.95
CA ILE A 411 -13.88 0.09 11.86
C ILE A 411 -13.08 -0.21 13.12
N GLN A 412 -12.46 0.81 13.74
CA GLN A 412 -11.77 0.69 15.03
C GLN A 412 -12.71 0.19 16.12
N LYS A 413 -13.93 0.73 16.19
CA LYS A 413 -14.92 0.31 17.19
C LYS A 413 -15.35 -1.13 16.96
N VAL A 414 -15.67 -1.51 15.73
CA VAL A 414 -16.05 -2.90 15.40
C VAL A 414 -14.95 -3.90 15.78
N LEU A 415 -13.69 -3.58 15.47
CA LEU A 415 -12.55 -4.41 15.82
C LEU A 415 -12.30 -4.50 17.32
N ASN A 416 -12.42 -3.38 18.05
CA ASN A 416 -12.31 -3.40 19.52
C ASN A 416 -13.42 -4.22 20.16
N ASP A 417 -14.66 -4.10 19.69
CA ASP A 417 -15.80 -4.88 20.19
C ASP A 417 -15.56 -6.39 19.95
N LEU A 418 -15.02 -6.76 18.78
CA LEU A 418 -14.61 -8.14 18.49
C LEU A 418 -13.45 -8.62 19.37
N LEU A 419 -12.40 -7.81 19.55
CA LEU A 419 -11.27 -8.14 20.42
C LEU A 419 -11.70 -8.33 21.87
N ASN A 420 -12.55 -7.44 22.39
CA ASN A 420 -13.12 -7.56 23.73
C ASN A 420 -13.94 -8.85 23.87
N LYS A 421 -14.74 -9.19 22.85
CA LYS A 421 -15.50 -10.45 22.85
C LYS A 421 -14.59 -11.67 22.87
N LEU A 422 -13.52 -11.69 22.07
CA LEU A 422 -12.51 -12.76 22.07
C LEU A 422 -11.86 -12.93 23.44
N ALA A 423 -11.49 -11.82 24.10
CA ALA A 423 -10.90 -11.87 25.44
C ALA A 423 -11.87 -12.47 26.48
N VAL A 424 -13.14 -12.05 26.48
CA VAL A 424 -14.18 -12.58 27.38
C VAL A 424 -14.41 -14.07 27.15
N GLU A 425 -14.56 -14.51 25.91
CA GLU A 425 -14.81 -15.92 25.59
C GLU A 425 -13.59 -16.80 25.86
N THR A 426 -12.37 -16.29 25.66
CA THR A 426 -11.13 -17.00 26.01
C THR A 426 -11.02 -17.22 27.52
N GLN A 427 -11.36 -16.21 28.31
CA GLN A 427 -11.39 -16.33 29.78
C GLN A 427 -12.42 -17.38 30.22
N ARG A 428 -13.64 -17.34 29.66
CA ARG A 428 -14.71 -18.32 29.95
C ARG A 428 -14.28 -19.77 29.67
N ARG A 429 -13.57 -20.01 28.56
CA ARG A 429 -13.05 -21.33 28.19
C ARG A 429 -11.86 -21.78 29.05
N SER A 430 -11.16 -20.85 29.68
CA SER A 430 -9.99 -21.11 30.53
C SER A 430 -10.35 -21.33 31.99
N THR A 431 -11.52 -20.84 32.44
CA THR A 431 -12.10 -21.21 33.73
C THR A 431 -12.72 -22.61 33.64
N PRO A 432 -12.25 -23.57 34.48
CA PRO A 432 -12.67 -24.97 34.44
C PRO A 432 -14.12 -25.22 34.85
#